data_AF-A0A6P0NVQ2-F1
#
_entry.id   AF-A0A6P0NVQ2-F1
#
_cell.length_a   1.000
_cell.length_b   1.000
_cell.length_c   1.000
_cell.angle_alpha   90.00
_cell.angle_beta   90.00
_cell.angle_gamma   90.00
#
_symmetry.space_group_name_H-M   'P 1'
#
loop_
_entity.id
_entity.type
_entity.pdbx_description
1 polymer ?
#
loop_
_entity_poly.entity_id
_entity_poly.type
_entity_poly.pdbx_seq_one_letter_code
_entity_poly.pdbx_strand_id
1 'polypeptide(L)'
;MKWSWYKFPTPIALLKLLGFRNKLREENLHNTAQLPTQDDIELPLPLPDDRHLVVRTADGSFNDLEDPKMGMAGTRFGRNFPLKNVYPNEENLLNPNPRVISRKLLTREEFVPATTLNLLAAAWIQFQTHDWFSHGDNQQDNKFQIPLEEGDPWPEEYRPLEIKKTLTDTTRSDDNTQGPPTYINKVTHWWDASQIYGSDRETIDKLRSHVDGKMLIGDDGLLPINSENGIDLVGFDDNWWIGLSMLHTIFVKEHNTICDHLKQKYPAWTDEDLFDHARLINAALLAKIHTVEWTPGILGLPALQIAMDANWWGLLGQHTKRIFGRVGDSELLSGIIGSPTDHHTAPYYLTEEFVSVYRMHPLMPDEFEFYSVKNGNLLQKNNLFEVAGNRTRNLLENLEMSDLFYSFGISYPGAITLYNYPSFLQKLVRDNGEVFDLAAVDILRDRERGVPRYNDFRELIGRGRVKSFEEITDNEKWVKELREVYQNNIDSVDLMVGMFAENPPTGFGFSDTAFRVFILMASRRLKSDRFFTEDYRAEIYTKFGLDWIDNNSMLTVLRRHYPSLSRALFGVENAFAPWRKVGV
;
A
#
# COMPACT_ATOMS: atom_id res chain seq x y z
N MET A 1 25.33 -3.80 16.52
CA MET A 1 26.47 -3.05 15.93
C MET A 1 26.18 -1.56 16.13
N LYS A 2 27.09 -0.78 16.75
CA LYS A 2 26.83 0.56 17.36
C LYS A 2 26.46 1.71 16.39
N TRP A 3 26.42 1.49 15.07
CA TRP A 3 26.27 2.56 14.08
C TRP A 3 25.14 2.25 13.09
N SER A 4 24.21 3.19 12.92
CA SER A 4 23.12 3.09 11.95
C SER A 4 23.65 3.01 10.51
N TRP A 5 23.05 2.15 9.68
CA TRP A 5 23.54 1.86 8.33
C TRP A 5 23.54 3.07 7.39
N TYR A 6 22.60 4.00 7.57
CA TYR A 6 22.46 5.22 6.78
C TYR A 6 23.53 6.28 7.09
N LYS A 7 24.36 6.08 8.13
CA LYS A 7 25.49 6.97 8.44
C LYS A 7 26.77 6.60 7.67
N PHE A 8 26.78 5.47 6.97
CA PHE A 8 27.93 5.04 6.18
C PHE A 8 27.92 5.70 4.78
N PRO A 9 29.09 5.87 4.14
CA PRO A 9 29.16 6.27 2.73
C PRO A 9 28.31 5.37 1.83
N THR A 10 27.74 5.94 0.77
CA THR A 10 26.77 5.29 -0.14
C THR A 10 27.15 3.86 -0.55
N PRO A 11 28.39 3.54 -0.99
CA PRO A 11 28.75 2.18 -1.37
C PRO A 11 28.63 1.17 -0.22
N ILE A 12 29.01 1.56 1.00
CA ILE A 12 28.92 0.70 2.19
C ILE A 12 27.46 0.55 2.63
N ALA A 13 26.67 1.63 2.53
CA ALA A 13 25.23 1.58 2.80
C ALA A 13 24.53 0.60 1.85
N LEU A 14 24.84 0.64 0.54
CA LEU A 14 24.32 -0.30 -0.46
C LEU A 14 24.66 -1.76 -0.14
N LEU A 15 25.92 -2.04 0.23
CA LEU A 15 26.33 -3.39 0.66
C LEU A 15 25.55 -3.88 1.90
N LYS A 16 25.29 -2.97 2.85
CA LYS A 16 24.47 -3.29 4.03
C LYS A 16 23.02 -3.58 3.65
N LEU A 17 22.41 -2.77 2.77
CA LEU A 17 21.06 -2.98 2.27
C LEU A 17 20.92 -4.35 1.58
N LEU A 18 21.89 -4.70 0.73
CA LEU A 18 21.96 -6.01 0.10
C LEU A 18 22.03 -7.14 1.13
N GLY A 19 22.92 -7.00 2.12
CA GLY A 19 23.05 -7.97 3.21
C GLY A 19 21.78 -8.12 4.04
N PHE A 20 21.08 -7.02 4.33
CA PHE A 20 19.80 -7.05 5.03
C PHE A 20 18.74 -7.80 4.23
N ARG A 21 18.57 -7.44 2.95
CA ARG A 21 17.57 -8.06 2.08
C ARG A 21 17.80 -9.58 1.93
N ASN A 22 19.05 -9.99 1.70
CA ASN A 22 19.37 -11.40 1.50
C ASN A 22 19.13 -12.21 2.79
N LYS A 23 19.56 -11.69 3.94
CA LYS A 23 19.29 -12.33 5.23
C LYS A 23 17.79 -12.47 5.50
N LEU A 24 17.02 -11.41 5.26
CA LEU A 24 15.57 -11.43 5.43
C LEU A 24 14.87 -12.40 4.45
N ARG A 25 15.37 -12.56 3.22
CA ARG A 25 14.85 -13.55 2.27
C ARG A 25 15.07 -14.98 2.77
N GLU A 26 16.20 -15.24 3.41
CA GLU A 26 16.54 -16.56 3.97
C GLU A 26 15.73 -16.86 5.25
N GLU A 27 15.57 -15.87 6.12
CA GLU A 27 15.09 -16.10 7.50
C GLU A 27 13.65 -15.63 7.77
N ASN A 28 13.03 -14.80 6.91
CA ASN A 28 11.80 -14.07 7.23
C ASN A 28 10.68 -14.22 6.19
N LEU A 29 10.55 -15.42 5.61
CA LEU A 29 9.42 -15.79 4.74
C LEU A 29 8.87 -17.13 5.20
N HIS A 30 7.63 -17.16 5.69
CA HIS A 30 7.04 -18.34 6.28
C HIS A 30 5.65 -18.62 5.69
N ASN A 31 5.46 -19.88 5.29
CA ASN A 31 4.27 -20.36 4.62
C ASN A 31 3.15 -20.70 5.62
N THR A 32 1.98 -20.08 5.46
CA THR A 32 0.75 -20.38 6.20
C THR A 32 -0.20 -21.30 5.41
N ALA A 33 0.00 -21.46 4.10
CA ALA A 33 -0.79 -22.35 3.25
C ALA A 33 -0.57 -23.83 3.56
N GLN A 34 0.54 -24.18 4.23
CA GLN A 34 0.80 -25.54 4.72
C GLN A 34 -0.06 -25.95 5.93
N LEU A 35 -0.71 -24.99 6.60
CA LEU A 35 -1.59 -25.32 7.73
C LEU A 35 -2.87 -25.99 7.18
N PRO A 36 -3.44 -26.99 7.87
CA PRO A 36 -4.55 -27.76 7.29
C PRO A 36 -5.78 -26.89 7.00
N THR A 37 -6.51 -27.23 5.93
CA THR A 37 -7.83 -26.67 5.60
C THR A 37 -8.91 -27.72 5.84
N GLN A 38 -10.14 -27.29 6.14
CA GLN A 38 -11.28 -28.19 6.36
C GLN A 38 -11.83 -28.76 5.05
N ASP A 39 -11.81 -27.95 3.99
CA ASP A 39 -12.23 -28.31 2.64
C ASP A 39 -11.02 -28.26 1.71
N ASP A 40 -11.04 -29.10 0.67
CA ASP A 40 -10.12 -28.94 -0.46
C ASP A 40 -10.50 -27.64 -1.17
N ILE A 41 -9.61 -26.64 -1.14
CA ILE A 41 -9.80 -25.41 -1.91
C ILE A 41 -9.90 -25.81 -3.38
N GLU A 42 -11.06 -25.57 -3.99
CA GLU A 42 -11.33 -25.85 -5.39
C GLU A 42 -10.22 -25.22 -6.24
N LEU A 43 -9.61 -26.05 -7.09
CA LEU A 43 -8.51 -25.58 -7.91
C LEU A 43 -9.07 -24.66 -9.00
N PRO A 44 -8.45 -23.49 -9.23
CA PRO A 44 -8.88 -22.62 -10.31
C PRO A 44 -8.73 -23.37 -11.63
N LEU A 45 -9.70 -23.18 -12.53
CA LEU A 45 -9.67 -23.80 -13.86
C LEU A 45 -8.85 -22.93 -14.81
N PRO A 46 -8.02 -23.53 -15.68
CA PRO A 46 -7.29 -22.77 -16.69
C PRO A 46 -8.28 -22.02 -17.59
N LEU A 47 -7.93 -20.78 -17.95
CA LEU A 47 -8.72 -20.02 -18.92
C LEU A 47 -8.73 -20.73 -20.28
N PRO A 48 -9.83 -20.62 -21.06
CA PRO A 48 -9.90 -21.16 -22.42
C PRO A 48 -8.73 -20.71 -23.31
N ASP A 49 -8.38 -21.56 -24.28
CA ASP A 49 -7.29 -21.33 -25.24
C ASP A 49 -5.93 -21.00 -24.59
N ASP A 50 -5.72 -21.52 -23.38
CA ASP A 50 -4.52 -21.30 -22.57
C ASP A 50 -4.21 -19.81 -22.29
N ARG A 51 -5.24 -18.94 -22.34
CA ARG A 51 -5.07 -17.48 -22.11
C ARG A 51 -4.39 -17.14 -20.80
N HIS A 52 -4.60 -17.96 -19.76
CA HIS A 52 -3.95 -17.80 -18.46
C HIS A 52 -2.42 -17.77 -18.59
N LEU A 53 -1.81 -18.34 -19.63
CA LEU A 53 -0.36 -18.28 -19.86
C LEU A 53 0.14 -16.89 -20.26
N VAL A 54 -0.71 -16.00 -20.77
CA VAL A 54 -0.27 -14.70 -21.33
C VAL A 54 -0.97 -13.49 -20.73
N VAL A 55 -1.90 -13.70 -19.79
CA VAL A 55 -2.68 -12.62 -19.18
C VAL A 55 -2.73 -12.74 -17.67
N ARG A 56 -2.90 -11.62 -16.97
CA ARG A 56 -3.24 -11.63 -15.54
C ARG A 56 -4.70 -12.04 -15.39
N THR A 57 -4.95 -13.18 -14.73
CA THR A 57 -6.29 -13.70 -14.45
C THR A 57 -7.08 -12.75 -13.54
N ALA A 58 -8.39 -12.96 -13.45
CA ALA A 58 -9.28 -12.06 -12.71
C ALA A 58 -9.04 -12.10 -11.20
N ASP A 59 -8.82 -13.30 -10.66
CA ASP A 59 -8.60 -13.58 -9.24
C ASP A 59 -7.12 -13.73 -8.86
N GLY A 60 -6.20 -13.54 -9.81
CA GLY A 60 -4.76 -13.70 -9.60
C GLY A 60 -4.29 -15.16 -9.59
N SER A 61 -5.14 -16.13 -9.93
CA SER A 61 -4.74 -17.52 -10.16
C SER A 61 -3.76 -17.67 -11.34
N PHE A 62 -3.04 -18.79 -11.40
CA PHE A 62 -2.08 -19.10 -12.47
C PHE A 62 -0.97 -18.06 -12.67
N ASN A 63 -0.64 -17.24 -11.68
CA ASN A 63 0.59 -16.44 -11.74
C ASN A 63 1.81 -17.36 -11.58
N ASP A 64 1.84 -18.21 -10.56
CA ASP A 64 2.70 -19.40 -10.59
C ASP A 64 1.96 -20.51 -11.38
N LEU A 65 2.62 -21.08 -12.40
CA LEU A 65 2.02 -22.09 -13.27
C LEU A 65 2.04 -23.50 -12.65
N GLU A 66 2.93 -23.75 -11.68
CA GLU A 66 3.04 -25.00 -10.94
C GLU A 66 2.17 -25.00 -9.67
N ASP A 67 1.89 -23.82 -9.10
CA ASP A 67 0.90 -23.61 -8.04
C ASP A 67 -0.14 -22.54 -8.43
N PRO A 68 -1.20 -22.93 -9.17
CA PRO A 68 -2.22 -22.01 -9.66
C PRO A 68 -2.96 -21.19 -8.60
N LYS A 69 -2.91 -21.59 -7.31
CA LYS A 69 -3.56 -20.87 -6.21
C LYS A 69 -2.66 -19.82 -5.57
N MET A 70 -1.37 -19.81 -5.87
CA MET A 70 -0.43 -18.89 -5.23
C MET A 70 -0.85 -17.44 -5.47
N GLY A 71 -0.95 -16.66 -4.41
CA GLY A 71 -1.32 -15.23 -4.46
C GLY A 71 -2.72 -14.91 -4.97
N MET A 72 -3.57 -15.92 -5.25
CA MET A 72 -4.96 -15.74 -5.67
C MET A 72 -5.79 -15.06 -4.56
N ALA A 73 -6.79 -14.27 -4.92
CA ALA A 73 -7.77 -13.73 -3.98
C ALA A 73 -8.44 -14.87 -3.18
N GLY A 74 -8.76 -14.61 -1.92
CA GLY A 74 -9.33 -15.62 -1.03
C GLY A 74 -8.31 -16.58 -0.43
N THR A 75 -7.01 -16.36 -0.62
CA THR A 75 -5.94 -17.16 0.03
C THR A 75 -5.37 -16.49 1.27
N ARG A 76 -4.73 -17.29 2.13
CA ARG A 76 -4.19 -16.84 3.43
C ARG A 76 -3.07 -15.80 3.26
N PHE A 77 -2.98 -14.87 4.20
CA PHE A 77 -1.76 -14.09 4.41
C PHE A 77 -0.61 -14.99 4.86
N GLY A 78 0.59 -14.74 4.32
CA GLY A 78 1.84 -15.32 4.81
C GLY A 78 2.31 -14.66 6.12
N ARG A 79 3.50 -15.05 6.58
CA ARG A 79 4.17 -14.42 7.73
C ARG A 79 5.63 -14.10 7.42
N ASN A 80 6.11 -12.98 7.93
CA ASN A 80 7.55 -12.67 7.93
C ASN A 80 8.30 -13.29 9.11
N PHE A 81 7.59 -13.89 10.07
CA PHE A 81 8.19 -14.50 11.25
C PHE A 81 7.83 -15.97 11.39
N PRO A 82 8.66 -16.77 12.08
CA PRO A 82 8.37 -18.17 12.32
C PRO A 82 6.99 -18.32 12.98
N LEU A 83 6.21 -19.31 12.53
CA LEU A 83 4.82 -19.48 12.98
C LEU A 83 4.67 -19.65 14.50
N LYS A 84 5.72 -20.16 15.17
CA LYS A 84 5.78 -20.28 16.64
C LYS A 84 5.79 -18.94 17.39
N ASN A 85 6.09 -17.84 16.70
CA ASN A 85 6.28 -16.50 17.27
C ASN A 85 5.10 -15.55 16.99
N VAL A 86 4.06 -15.99 16.28
CA VAL A 86 2.97 -15.11 15.81
C VAL A 86 1.60 -15.48 16.39
N TYR A 87 1.58 -15.79 17.70
CA TYR A 87 0.36 -16.06 18.44
C TYR A 87 -0.16 -14.79 19.14
N PRO A 88 -1.47 -14.54 19.14
CA PRO A 88 -2.04 -13.49 19.98
C PRO A 88 -1.85 -13.82 21.45
N ASN A 89 -1.55 -12.80 22.25
CA ASN A 89 -1.59 -12.91 23.71
C ASN A 89 -2.99 -12.53 24.18
N GLU A 90 -3.89 -13.51 24.22
CA GLU A 90 -5.32 -13.34 24.53
C GLU A 90 -5.54 -12.58 25.85
N GLU A 91 -4.74 -12.86 26.88
CA GLU A 91 -4.83 -12.19 28.19
C GLU A 91 -4.45 -10.71 28.14
N ASN A 92 -3.68 -10.28 27.13
CA ASN A 92 -3.14 -8.93 27.01
C ASN A 92 -3.59 -8.18 25.75
N LEU A 93 -4.65 -8.64 25.07
CA LEU A 93 -5.18 -7.94 23.90
C LEU A 93 -5.61 -6.50 24.22
N LEU A 94 -6.17 -6.27 25.40
CA LEU A 94 -6.60 -4.95 25.86
C LEU A 94 -5.59 -4.28 26.80
N ASN A 95 -4.36 -4.80 26.91
CA ASN A 95 -3.35 -4.29 27.83
C ASN A 95 -2.03 -3.89 27.12
N PRO A 96 -1.55 -2.64 27.29
CA PRO A 96 -2.29 -1.48 27.80
C PRO A 96 -3.53 -1.17 26.95
N ASN A 97 -4.50 -0.46 27.51
CA ASN A 97 -5.76 -0.16 26.84
C ASN A 97 -5.54 0.54 25.48
N PRO A 98 -6.02 -0.02 24.35
CA PRO A 98 -5.88 0.60 23.03
C PRO A 98 -6.42 2.03 22.93
N ARG A 99 -7.51 2.34 23.65
CA ARG A 99 -8.07 3.71 23.69
C ARG A 99 -7.14 4.68 24.42
N VAL A 100 -6.50 4.24 25.50
CA VAL A 100 -5.51 5.05 26.22
C VAL A 100 -4.31 5.36 25.33
N ILE A 101 -3.82 4.38 24.57
CA ILE A 101 -2.74 4.59 23.59
C ILE A 101 -3.17 5.57 22.50
N SER A 102 -4.35 5.37 21.91
CA SER A 102 -4.94 6.28 20.91
C SER A 102 -4.93 7.73 21.40
N ARG A 103 -5.45 7.96 22.61
CA ARG A 103 -5.59 9.32 23.17
C ARG A 103 -4.28 9.93 23.67
N LYS A 104 -3.44 9.17 24.35
CA LYS A 104 -2.23 9.71 25.01
C LYS A 104 -1.01 9.80 24.12
N LEU A 105 -0.88 8.95 23.09
CA LEU A 105 0.34 8.84 22.28
C LEU A 105 0.13 9.18 20.80
N LEU A 106 -1.10 9.04 20.28
CA LEU A 106 -1.35 9.14 18.84
C LEU A 106 -2.08 10.42 18.43
N THR A 107 -3.00 10.93 19.25
CA THR A 107 -3.79 12.13 18.94
C THR A 107 -2.92 13.28 18.45
N ARG A 108 -3.24 13.79 17.25
CA ARG A 108 -2.63 15.01 16.72
C ARG A 108 -3.08 16.24 17.51
N GLU A 109 -2.10 16.91 18.12
CA GLU A 109 -2.28 18.21 18.76
C GLU A 109 -1.94 19.35 17.79
N GLU A 110 -0.85 19.17 17.04
CA GLU A 110 -0.38 20.08 15.99
C GLU A 110 -0.02 19.25 14.75
N PHE A 111 -0.40 19.72 13.56
CA PHE A 111 -0.06 19.02 12.32
C PHE A 111 1.44 19.10 12.06
N VAL A 112 2.12 17.95 12.07
CA VAL A 112 3.53 17.85 11.71
C VAL A 112 3.62 17.46 10.23
N PRO A 113 4.04 18.35 9.31
CA PRO A 113 4.09 18.03 7.88
C PRO A 113 5.32 17.19 7.51
N ALA A 114 5.13 16.23 6.61
CA ALA A 114 6.22 15.56 5.88
C ALA A 114 6.63 16.41 4.67
N THR A 115 7.49 17.40 4.90
CA THR A 115 7.84 18.44 3.91
C THR A 115 8.64 17.96 2.70
N THR A 116 9.14 16.72 2.71
CA THR A 116 9.82 16.10 1.56
C THR A 116 8.86 15.53 0.52
N LEU A 117 7.57 15.43 0.86
CA LEU A 117 6.53 14.85 0.03
C LEU A 117 5.39 15.83 -0.18
N ASN A 118 4.61 15.65 -1.25
CA ASN A 118 3.31 16.26 -1.40
C ASN A 118 2.18 15.28 -1.02
N LEU A 119 0.96 15.78 -0.93
CA LEU A 119 -0.20 15.01 -0.48
C LEU A 119 -0.58 13.88 -1.46
N LEU A 120 -0.15 13.92 -2.73
CA LEU A 120 -0.32 12.79 -3.65
C LEU A 120 0.39 11.54 -3.14
N ALA A 121 1.48 11.69 -2.37
CA ALA A 121 2.18 10.54 -1.80
C ALA A 121 1.31 9.76 -0.80
N ALA A 122 0.44 10.45 -0.05
CA ALA A 122 -0.52 9.84 0.87
C ALA A 122 -1.64 9.11 0.11
N ALA A 123 -2.24 9.77 -0.87
CA ALA A 123 -3.25 9.16 -1.74
C ALA A 123 -2.71 7.94 -2.48
N TRP A 124 -1.49 8.05 -3.01
CA TRP A 124 -0.83 6.96 -3.74
C TRP A 124 -0.66 5.73 -2.88
N ILE A 125 -0.23 5.89 -1.62
CA ILE A 125 0.04 4.70 -0.82
C ILE A 125 -1.26 3.97 -0.46
N GLN A 126 -2.34 4.69 -0.15
CA GLN A 126 -3.63 4.05 0.09
C GLN A 126 -4.15 3.36 -1.18
N PHE A 127 -4.04 4.04 -2.32
CA PHE A 127 -4.39 3.49 -3.63
C PHE A 127 -3.66 2.18 -3.93
N GLN A 128 -2.38 2.06 -3.54
CA GLN A 128 -1.64 0.81 -3.68
C GLN A 128 -2.02 -0.24 -2.63
N THR A 129 -2.35 0.15 -1.40
CA THR A 129 -2.82 -0.84 -0.40
C THR A 129 -4.16 -1.48 -0.79
N HIS A 130 -5.02 -0.76 -1.53
CA HIS A 130 -6.26 -1.31 -2.09
C HIS A 130 -6.03 -2.39 -3.16
N ASP A 131 -4.84 -2.43 -3.76
CA ASP A 131 -4.42 -3.51 -4.68
C ASP A 131 -3.91 -4.74 -3.92
N TRP A 132 -3.28 -4.51 -2.78
CA TRP A 132 -2.43 -5.51 -2.15
C TRP A 132 -3.15 -6.36 -1.12
N PHE A 133 -3.96 -5.73 -0.27
CA PHE A 133 -4.52 -6.47 0.86
C PHE A 133 -5.84 -5.92 1.38
N SER A 134 -6.70 -6.84 1.78
CA SER A 134 -7.88 -6.58 2.58
C SER A 134 -8.22 -7.80 3.41
N HIS A 135 -8.47 -7.61 4.70
CA HIS A 135 -9.01 -8.65 5.57
C HIS A 135 -10.53 -8.84 5.39
N GLY A 136 -11.17 -8.00 4.56
CA GLY A 136 -12.62 -7.96 4.39
C GLY A 136 -13.37 -7.46 5.62
N ASP A 137 -14.66 -7.78 5.66
CA ASP A 137 -15.53 -7.44 6.76
C ASP A 137 -15.12 -8.12 8.08
N ASN A 138 -15.48 -7.47 9.18
CA ASN A 138 -15.29 -8.00 10.52
C ASN A 138 -16.47 -8.90 10.94
N GLN A 139 -16.29 -9.68 12.01
CA GLN A 139 -17.37 -10.48 12.60
C GLN A 139 -18.51 -9.58 13.09
N GLN A 140 -19.76 -9.86 12.69
CA GLN A 140 -20.91 -9.02 13.05
C GLN A 140 -21.27 -9.14 14.55
N ASP A 141 -21.29 -10.36 15.07
CA ASP A 141 -21.81 -10.66 16.41
C ASP A 141 -20.73 -10.76 17.50
N ASN A 142 -19.44 -10.60 17.14
CA ASN A 142 -18.33 -10.75 18.07
C ASN A 142 -17.50 -9.48 18.15
N LYS A 143 -17.41 -8.91 19.35
CA LYS A 143 -16.83 -7.58 19.58
C LYS A 143 -15.96 -7.57 20.82
N PHE A 144 -14.90 -6.76 20.78
CA PHE A 144 -14.18 -6.32 21.96
C PHE A 144 -14.83 -5.05 22.50
N GLN A 145 -15.20 -5.06 23.78
CA GLN A 145 -15.57 -3.84 24.49
C GLN A 145 -14.30 -3.17 25.00
N ILE A 146 -13.98 -1.98 24.48
CA ILE A 146 -12.79 -1.24 24.86
C ILE A 146 -13.12 -0.37 26.06
N PRO A 147 -12.42 -0.55 27.21
CA PRO A 147 -12.69 0.27 28.39
C PRO A 147 -12.46 1.75 28.09
N LEU A 148 -13.37 2.60 28.55
CA LEU A 148 -13.23 4.06 28.49
C LEU A 148 -12.83 4.57 29.88
N GLU A 149 -11.83 5.46 29.94
CA GLU A 149 -11.48 6.14 31.19
C GLU A 149 -12.59 7.11 31.61
N GLU A 150 -12.60 7.47 32.91
CA GLU A 150 -13.52 8.49 33.41
C GLU A 150 -13.28 9.81 32.67
N GLY A 151 -14.36 10.38 32.10
CA GLY A 151 -14.27 11.61 31.31
C GLY A 151 -13.74 11.44 29.87
N ASP A 152 -13.58 10.21 29.36
CA ASP A 152 -13.22 9.99 27.94
C ASP A 152 -14.21 10.72 27.01
N PRO A 153 -13.76 11.41 25.94
CA PRO A 153 -14.62 12.19 25.05
C PRO A 153 -15.44 11.35 24.05
N TRP A 154 -15.41 10.01 24.14
CA TRP A 154 -16.23 9.15 23.28
C TRP A 154 -17.73 9.51 23.43
N PRO A 155 -18.45 9.76 22.32
CA PRO A 155 -19.82 10.28 22.40
C PRO A 155 -20.78 9.33 23.10
N GLU A 156 -21.68 9.87 23.91
CA GLU A 156 -22.63 9.08 24.72
C GLU A 156 -23.54 8.23 23.84
N GLU A 157 -23.95 8.76 22.69
CA GLU A 157 -24.78 8.05 21.70
C GLU A 157 -24.11 6.83 21.06
N TYR A 158 -22.77 6.73 21.16
CA TYR A 158 -21.99 5.61 20.63
C TYR A 158 -21.34 4.77 21.73
N ARG A 159 -21.77 4.91 23.00
CA ARG A 159 -21.27 4.07 24.09
C ARG A 159 -22.00 2.72 24.15
N PRO A 160 -21.30 1.63 24.52
CA PRO A 160 -19.85 1.54 24.80
C PRO A 160 -18.99 1.59 23.51
N LEU A 161 -17.69 1.90 23.65
CA LEU A 161 -16.75 1.76 22.52
C LEU A 161 -16.52 0.27 22.23
N GLU A 162 -16.97 -0.18 21.06
CA GLU A 162 -16.86 -1.57 20.62
C GLU A 162 -16.04 -1.69 19.33
N ILE A 163 -15.21 -2.73 19.24
CA ILE A 163 -14.47 -3.08 18.03
C ILE A 163 -14.83 -4.50 17.62
N LYS A 164 -15.47 -4.68 16.46
CA LYS A 164 -15.76 -6.00 15.88
C LYS A 164 -14.47 -6.82 15.71
N LYS A 165 -14.48 -8.13 15.95
CA LYS A 165 -13.30 -8.99 15.75
C LYS A 165 -12.97 -9.19 14.26
N THR A 166 -11.70 -9.39 13.92
CA THR A 166 -11.32 -9.76 12.55
C THR A 166 -12.02 -11.08 12.18
N LEU A 167 -12.49 -11.22 10.95
CA LEU A 167 -13.07 -12.48 10.47
C LEU A 167 -12.09 -13.63 10.69
N THR A 168 -12.57 -14.76 11.22
CA THR A 168 -11.75 -15.97 11.28
C THR A 168 -11.49 -16.49 9.88
N ASP A 169 -10.37 -17.19 9.72
CA ASP A 169 -10.10 -17.92 8.48
C ASP A 169 -11.09 -19.09 8.33
N THR A 170 -12.07 -18.88 7.43
CA THR A 170 -13.14 -19.83 7.14
C THR A 170 -12.67 -21.13 6.50
N THR A 171 -11.40 -21.21 6.07
CA THR A 171 -10.82 -22.45 5.55
C THR A 171 -10.36 -23.39 6.67
N ARG A 172 -10.33 -22.94 7.93
CA ARG A 172 -9.90 -23.75 9.07
C ARG A 172 -11.09 -24.35 9.79
N SER A 173 -10.96 -25.62 10.16
CA SER A 173 -11.89 -26.28 11.07
C SER A 173 -11.72 -25.72 12.49
N ASP A 174 -12.84 -25.51 13.19
CA ASP A 174 -12.89 -25.05 14.59
C ASP A 174 -12.13 -25.99 15.55
N ASP A 175 -12.03 -27.28 15.21
CA ASP A 175 -11.31 -28.28 16.02
C ASP A 175 -9.79 -28.28 15.78
N ASN A 176 -9.32 -27.53 14.77
CA ASN A 176 -7.91 -27.51 14.37
C ASN A 176 -7.13 -26.34 14.98
N THR A 177 -6.53 -26.61 16.14
CA THR A 177 -5.64 -25.68 16.87
C THR A 177 -4.17 -25.74 16.42
N GLN A 178 -3.83 -26.44 15.34
CA GLN A 178 -2.43 -26.52 14.89
C GLN A 178 -1.97 -25.20 14.27
N GLY A 179 -0.90 -24.64 14.81
CA GLY A 179 -0.33 -23.37 14.34
C GLY A 179 -1.08 -22.12 14.82
N PRO A 180 -0.55 -20.93 14.50
CA PRO A 180 -1.16 -19.65 14.87
C PRO A 180 -2.46 -19.39 14.08
N PRO A 181 -3.29 -18.42 14.51
CA PRO A 181 -4.41 -17.96 13.70
C PRO A 181 -3.92 -17.42 12.36
N THR A 182 -4.71 -17.70 11.32
CA THR A 182 -4.52 -17.21 9.96
C THR A 182 -5.72 -16.36 9.56
N TYR A 183 -5.54 -15.58 8.51
CA TYR A 183 -6.56 -14.71 7.95
C TYR A 183 -6.48 -14.74 6.43
N ILE A 184 -7.61 -14.50 5.78
CA ILE A 184 -7.74 -14.53 4.34
C ILE A 184 -7.59 -13.12 3.76
N ASN A 185 -6.79 -12.99 2.72
CA ASN A 185 -6.77 -11.79 1.90
C ASN A 185 -7.94 -11.85 0.91
N LYS A 186 -8.81 -10.84 0.91
CA LYS A 186 -9.99 -10.77 0.04
C LYS A 186 -9.68 -10.23 -1.35
N VAL A 187 -8.52 -9.59 -1.53
CA VAL A 187 -8.00 -9.17 -2.83
C VAL A 187 -6.83 -10.06 -3.25
N THR A 188 -6.39 -9.94 -4.50
CA THR A 188 -5.20 -10.64 -4.97
C THR A 188 -3.96 -10.18 -4.19
N HIS A 189 -2.96 -11.05 -4.01
CA HIS A 189 -1.69 -10.66 -3.38
C HIS A 189 -0.71 -10.03 -4.37
N TRP A 190 -1.01 -10.16 -5.67
CA TRP A 190 -0.15 -9.72 -6.76
C TRP A 190 -0.21 -8.20 -6.92
N TRP A 191 0.75 -7.65 -7.64
CA TRP A 191 0.71 -6.24 -8.03
C TRP A 191 0.08 -6.14 -9.43
N ASP A 192 -1.22 -6.43 -9.50
CA ASP A 192 -1.98 -6.60 -10.75
C ASP A 192 -3.02 -5.50 -11.00
N ALA A 193 -2.99 -4.46 -10.16
CA ALA A 193 -3.88 -3.31 -10.18
C ALA A 193 -5.36 -3.66 -9.92
N SER A 194 -5.61 -4.65 -9.06
CA SER A 194 -6.95 -5.09 -8.64
C SER A 194 -7.79 -3.99 -8.00
N GLN A 195 -7.19 -2.92 -7.45
CA GLN A 195 -7.97 -1.75 -7.01
C GLN A 195 -8.72 -1.08 -8.17
N ILE A 196 -8.15 -1.11 -9.38
CA ILE A 196 -8.79 -0.57 -10.58
C ILE A 196 -9.72 -1.61 -11.20
N TYR A 197 -9.24 -2.86 -11.31
CA TYR A 197 -9.88 -3.87 -12.16
C TYR A 197 -10.81 -4.82 -11.40
N GLY A 198 -10.64 -4.99 -10.09
CA GLY A 198 -11.31 -6.00 -9.28
C GLY A 198 -10.43 -7.23 -9.04
N SER A 199 -10.85 -8.06 -8.09
CA SER A 199 -10.19 -9.32 -7.70
C SER A 199 -10.99 -10.57 -8.12
N ASP A 200 -11.95 -10.40 -9.02
CA ASP A 200 -12.78 -11.47 -9.55
C ASP A 200 -13.37 -11.06 -10.92
N ARG A 201 -13.89 -12.05 -11.67
CA ARG A 201 -14.36 -11.84 -13.04
C ARG A 201 -15.64 -11.00 -13.10
N GLU A 202 -16.55 -11.17 -12.14
CA GLU A 202 -17.80 -10.44 -12.10
C GLU A 202 -17.56 -8.95 -11.90
N THR A 203 -16.64 -8.60 -11.00
CA THR A 203 -16.21 -7.22 -10.78
C THR A 203 -15.54 -6.63 -12.02
N ILE A 204 -14.60 -7.35 -12.65
CA ILE A 204 -13.98 -6.90 -13.92
C ILE A 204 -15.04 -6.61 -14.98
N ASP A 205 -15.98 -7.54 -15.20
CA ASP A 205 -16.99 -7.41 -16.25
C ASP A 205 -17.97 -6.25 -15.98
N LYS A 206 -18.25 -5.93 -14.71
CA LYS A 206 -19.05 -4.75 -14.31
C LYS A 206 -18.36 -3.42 -14.61
N LEU A 207 -17.03 -3.38 -14.57
CA LEU A 207 -16.24 -2.17 -14.73
C LEU A 207 -15.85 -1.87 -16.19
N ARG A 208 -16.01 -2.84 -17.09
CA ARG A 208 -15.65 -2.73 -18.50
C ARG A 208 -16.77 -2.16 -19.36
N SER A 209 -16.38 -1.44 -20.40
CA SER A 209 -17.31 -1.02 -21.45
C SER A 209 -17.64 -2.16 -22.43
N HIS A 210 -16.80 -3.20 -22.47
CA HIS A 210 -16.81 -4.28 -23.47
C HIS A 210 -16.69 -3.78 -24.91
N VAL A 211 -16.09 -2.59 -25.08
CA VAL A 211 -15.77 -2.00 -26.38
C VAL A 211 -14.31 -1.53 -26.39
N ASP A 212 -13.55 -2.04 -27.38
CA ASP A 212 -12.13 -1.73 -27.61
C ASP A 212 -11.21 -1.91 -26.39
N GLY A 213 -11.55 -2.84 -25.51
CA GLY A 213 -10.83 -3.20 -24.29
C GLY A 213 -10.92 -2.19 -23.17
N LYS A 214 -11.85 -1.23 -23.26
CA LYS A 214 -11.89 -0.07 -22.34
C LYS A 214 -12.66 -0.35 -21.05
N MET A 215 -12.30 0.43 -20.04
CA MET A 215 -13.02 0.59 -18.79
C MET A 215 -14.10 1.67 -18.93
N LEU A 216 -15.18 1.56 -18.16
CA LEU A 216 -16.25 2.55 -18.12
C LEU A 216 -15.73 3.91 -17.62
N ILE A 217 -16.11 4.97 -18.33
CA ILE A 217 -15.87 6.36 -17.95
C ILE A 217 -17.01 7.21 -18.53
N GLY A 218 -17.52 8.15 -17.76
CA GLY A 218 -18.58 9.07 -18.18
C GLY A 218 -18.09 10.10 -19.19
N ASP A 219 -19.04 10.74 -19.90
CA ASP A 219 -18.75 11.86 -20.81
C ASP A 219 -18.20 13.09 -20.06
N ASP A 220 -18.47 13.18 -18.76
CA ASP A 220 -17.89 14.16 -17.82
C ASP A 220 -16.41 13.86 -17.49
N GLY A 221 -15.89 12.72 -17.94
CA GLY A 221 -14.52 12.27 -17.68
C GLY A 221 -14.32 11.70 -16.27
N LEU A 222 -15.40 11.45 -15.52
CA LEU A 222 -15.39 10.83 -14.20
C LEU A 222 -15.80 9.36 -14.29
N LEU A 223 -15.52 8.60 -13.23
CA LEU A 223 -15.98 7.22 -13.12
C LEU A 223 -17.49 7.18 -12.87
N PRO A 224 -18.19 6.11 -13.32
CA PRO A 224 -19.57 5.88 -12.93
C PRO A 224 -19.72 5.79 -11.41
N ILE A 225 -20.89 6.11 -10.87
CA ILE A 225 -21.18 5.96 -9.44
C ILE A 225 -21.67 4.54 -9.16
N ASN A 226 -21.15 3.91 -8.11
CA ASN A 226 -21.75 2.72 -7.53
C ASN A 226 -23.06 3.10 -6.83
N SER A 227 -24.18 2.58 -7.33
CA SER A 227 -25.53 2.90 -6.84
C SER A 227 -25.79 2.46 -5.40
N GLU A 228 -25.01 1.53 -4.86
CA GLU A 228 -25.22 0.97 -3.51
C GLU A 228 -24.69 1.88 -2.41
N ASN A 229 -23.56 2.55 -2.66
CA ASN A 229 -22.84 3.34 -1.65
C ASN A 229 -22.59 4.79 -2.06
N GLY A 230 -22.80 5.17 -3.32
CA GLY A 230 -22.70 6.54 -3.80
C GLY A 230 -21.26 7.04 -4.02
N ILE A 231 -20.27 6.15 -4.07
CA ILE A 231 -18.88 6.46 -4.45
C ILE A 231 -18.58 5.98 -5.87
N ASP A 232 -17.36 6.18 -6.35
CA ASP A 232 -16.96 5.74 -7.69
C ASP A 232 -17.04 4.21 -7.81
N LEU A 233 -17.55 3.72 -8.93
CA LEU A 233 -17.61 2.31 -9.29
C LEU A 233 -16.22 1.85 -9.71
N VAL A 234 -15.55 1.08 -8.84
CA VAL A 234 -14.15 0.67 -8.97
C VAL A 234 -13.95 -0.78 -8.51
N GLY A 235 -12.74 -1.33 -8.70
CA GLY A 235 -12.39 -2.69 -8.29
C GLY A 235 -12.35 -2.92 -6.78
N PHE A 236 -12.09 -1.86 -6.01
CA PHE A 236 -12.11 -1.89 -4.55
C PHE A 236 -12.53 -0.51 -4.00
N ASP A 237 -13.65 -0.46 -3.28
CA ASP A 237 -14.36 0.78 -2.96
C ASP A 237 -14.48 1.04 -1.44
N ASP A 238 -13.72 0.33 -0.59
CA ASP A 238 -13.74 0.51 0.85
C ASP A 238 -12.90 1.73 1.33
N ASN A 239 -13.25 2.32 2.49
CA ASN A 239 -12.53 3.43 3.15
C ASN A 239 -12.14 4.60 2.23
N TRP A 240 -13.13 5.08 1.45
CA TRP A 240 -12.95 5.98 0.33
C TRP A 240 -12.74 7.46 0.67
N TRP A 241 -11.91 8.17 -0.11
CA TRP A 241 -11.75 9.64 -0.05
C TRP A 241 -11.26 10.23 -1.38
N ILE A 242 -11.28 11.55 -1.51
CA ILE A 242 -11.08 12.26 -2.79
C ILE A 242 -9.75 11.93 -3.48
N GLY A 243 -8.69 11.65 -2.71
CA GLY A 243 -7.40 11.22 -3.25
C GLY A 243 -7.48 9.90 -4.04
N LEU A 244 -8.33 8.97 -3.62
CA LEU A 244 -8.59 7.72 -4.33
C LEU A 244 -9.38 7.97 -5.61
N SER A 245 -10.46 8.77 -5.56
CA SER A 245 -11.19 9.18 -6.76
C SER A 245 -10.29 9.76 -7.85
N MET A 246 -9.36 10.64 -7.46
CA MET A 246 -8.39 11.23 -8.38
C MET A 246 -7.51 10.17 -9.06
N LEU A 247 -6.94 9.24 -8.27
CA LEU A 247 -6.02 8.23 -8.76
C LEU A 247 -6.71 7.13 -9.56
N HIS A 248 -7.86 6.63 -9.13
CA HIS A 248 -8.64 5.67 -9.92
C HIS A 248 -9.04 6.30 -11.27
N THR A 249 -9.56 7.54 -11.28
CA THR A 249 -9.95 8.21 -12.53
C THR A 249 -8.79 8.36 -13.51
N ILE A 250 -7.62 8.85 -13.05
CA ILE A 250 -6.48 9.06 -13.96
C ILE A 250 -5.91 7.76 -14.50
N PHE A 251 -5.91 6.66 -13.73
CA PHE A 251 -5.40 5.37 -14.21
C PHE A 251 -6.40 4.55 -15.02
N VAL A 252 -7.71 4.78 -14.88
CA VAL A 252 -8.72 4.33 -15.85
C VAL A 252 -8.55 5.07 -17.18
N LYS A 253 -8.35 6.40 -17.15
CA LYS A 253 -8.01 7.18 -18.35
C LYS A 253 -6.71 6.71 -19.01
N GLU A 254 -5.71 6.35 -18.20
CA GLU A 254 -4.45 5.79 -18.69
C GLU A 254 -4.65 4.45 -19.37
N HIS A 255 -5.39 3.53 -18.75
CA HIS A 255 -5.76 2.25 -19.36
C HIS A 255 -6.48 2.46 -20.69
N ASN A 256 -7.51 3.30 -20.74
CA ASN A 256 -8.25 3.56 -21.98
C ASN A 256 -7.38 4.16 -23.10
N THR A 257 -6.40 4.98 -22.73
CA THR A 257 -5.41 5.52 -23.68
C THR A 257 -4.47 4.43 -24.21
N ILE A 258 -4.04 3.51 -23.35
CA ILE A 258 -3.25 2.34 -23.77
C ILE A 258 -4.07 1.49 -24.75
N CYS A 259 -5.36 1.25 -24.47
CA CYS A 259 -6.27 0.54 -25.38
C CYS A 259 -6.37 1.21 -26.75
N ASP A 260 -6.51 2.53 -26.79
CA ASP A 260 -6.56 3.29 -28.06
C ASP A 260 -5.30 3.08 -28.91
N HIS A 261 -4.13 3.13 -28.29
CA HIS A 261 -2.87 2.89 -29.00
C HIS A 261 -2.67 1.43 -29.42
N LEU A 262 -3.08 0.48 -28.57
CA LEU A 262 -3.06 -0.95 -28.91
C LEU A 262 -3.99 -1.22 -30.10
N LYS A 263 -5.20 -0.67 -30.11
CA LYS A 263 -6.16 -0.84 -31.21
C LYS A 263 -5.60 -0.31 -32.54
N GLN A 264 -4.94 0.84 -32.51
CA GLN A 264 -4.30 1.41 -33.71
C GLN A 264 -3.19 0.51 -34.24
N LYS A 265 -2.39 -0.11 -33.35
CA LYS A 265 -1.24 -0.94 -33.73
C LYS A 265 -1.63 -2.39 -34.08
N TYR A 266 -2.68 -2.89 -33.44
CA TYR A 266 -3.18 -4.26 -33.54
C TYR A 266 -4.70 -4.23 -33.85
N PRO A 267 -5.12 -3.77 -35.05
CA PRO A 267 -6.53 -3.53 -35.36
C PRO A 267 -7.41 -4.78 -35.33
N ALA A 268 -6.81 -5.96 -35.49
CA ALA A 268 -7.49 -7.25 -35.46
C ALA A 268 -7.75 -7.79 -34.03
N TRP A 269 -7.16 -7.19 -33.01
CA TRP A 269 -7.37 -7.60 -31.63
C TRP A 269 -8.81 -7.35 -31.19
N THR A 270 -9.33 -8.33 -30.45
CA THR A 270 -10.66 -8.28 -29.84
C THR A 270 -10.68 -7.34 -28.64
N ASP A 271 -11.88 -7.06 -28.12
CA ASP A 271 -12.06 -6.31 -26.87
C ASP A 271 -11.24 -6.93 -25.72
N GLU A 272 -11.30 -8.25 -25.59
CA GLU A 272 -10.61 -8.98 -24.54
C GLU A 272 -9.08 -8.92 -24.69
N ASP A 273 -8.57 -9.10 -25.92
CA ASP A 273 -7.13 -8.97 -26.19
C ASP A 273 -6.60 -7.59 -25.81
N LEU A 274 -7.35 -6.53 -26.14
CA LEU A 274 -6.98 -5.15 -25.82
C LEU A 274 -6.99 -4.90 -24.32
N PHE A 275 -8.04 -5.34 -23.63
CA PHE A 275 -8.20 -5.20 -22.19
C PHE A 275 -7.05 -5.88 -21.43
N ASP A 276 -6.76 -7.14 -21.75
CA ASP A 276 -5.74 -7.92 -21.04
C ASP A 276 -4.36 -7.29 -21.15
N HIS A 277 -3.98 -6.88 -22.36
CA HIS A 277 -2.69 -6.24 -22.60
C HIS A 277 -2.63 -4.85 -21.94
N ALA A 278 -3.71 -4.07 -22.01
CA ALA A 278 -3.74 -2.76 -21.38
C ALA A 278 -3.69 -2.85 -19.85
N ARG A 279 -4.39 -3.82 -19.23
CA ARG A 279 -4.28 -4.12 -17.79
C ARG A 279 -2.85 -4.48 -17.42
N LEU A 280 -2.23 -5.39 -18.16
CA LEU A 280 -0.86 -5.83 -17.93
C LEU A 280 0.15 -4.68 -17.99
N ILE A 281 0.03 -3.79 -18.99
CA ILE A 281 0.88 -2.60 -19.16
C ILE A 281 0.65 -1.59 -18.03
N ASN A 282 -0.60 -1.31 -17.69
CA ASN A 282 -0.95 -0.31 -16.69
C ASN A 282 -0.52 -0.75 -15.28
N ALA A 283 -0.73 -2.03 -14.92
CA ALA A 283 -0.24 -2.60 -13.66
C ALA A 283 1.29 -2.49 -13.55
N ALA A 284 2.02 -2.75 -14.64
CA ALA A 284 3.47 -2.60 -14.64
C ALA A 284 3.95 -1.14 -14.58
N LEU A 285 3.20 -0.21 -15.18
CA LEU A 285 3.48 1.21 -15.04
C LEU A 285 3.27 1.67 -13.59
N LEU A 286 2.20 1.23 -12.93
CA LEU A 286 1.95 1.50 -11.50
C LEU A 286 3.07 0.95 -10.61
N ALA A 287 3.50 -0.29 -10.87
CA ALA A 287 4.61 -0.91 -10.16
C ALA A 287 5.92 -0.14 -10.35
N LYS A 288 6.20 0.33 -11.57
CA LYS A 288 7.35 1.16 -11.88
C LYS A 288 7.30 2.48 -11.11
N ILE A 289 6.22 3.24 -11.24
CA ILE A 289 6.04 4.54 -10.57
C ILE A 289 6.27 4.39 -9.06
N HIS A 290 5.68 3.37 -8.44
CA HIS A 290 5.87 3.16 -7.01
C HIS A 290 7.32 2.80 -6.65
N THR A 291 7.97 1.96 -7.46
CA THR A 291 9.33 1.48 -7.21
C THR A 291 10.36 2.61 -7.36
N VAL A 292 10.31 3.38 -8.45
CA VAL A 292 11.39 4.33 -8.81
C VAL A 292 11.04 5.81 -8.57
N GLU A 293 9.79 6.13 -8.25
CA GLU A 293 9.36 7.51 -7.95
C GLU A 293 8.82 7.64 -6.51
N TRP A 294 7.78 6.88 -6.14
CA TRP A 294 7.18 7.02 -4.81
C TRP A 294 8.13 6.58 -3.69
N THR A 295 8.76 5.41 -3.83
CA THR A 295 9.65 4.87 -2.79
C THR A 295 10.86 5.79 -2.55
N PRO A 296 11.60 6.26 -3.56
CA PRO A 296 12.70 7.18 -3.32
C PRO A 296 12.23 8.55 -2.81
N GLY A 297 11.00 8.96 -3.14
CA GLY A 297 10.38 10.18 -2.60
C GLY A 297 10.18 10.10 -1.09
N ILE A 298 9.63 9.00 -0.58
CA ILE A 298 9.39 8.81 0.87
C ILE A 298 10.67 8.36 1.61
N LEU A 299 11.67 7.83 0.91
CA LEU A 299 12.93 7.39 1.48
C LEU A 299 14.12 8.16 0.88
N GLY A 300 14.17 9.47 1.12
CA GLY A 300 15.09 10.44 0.53
C GLY A 300 16.57 10.29 0.93
N LEU A 301 17.17 9.12 0.71
CA LEU A 301 18.61 8.86 0.86
C LEU A 301 19.22 8.46 -0.50
N PRO A 302 20.43 8.94 -0.84
CA PRO A 302 21.09 8.59 -2.10
C PRO A 302 21.27 7.08 -2.31
N ALA A 303 21.59 6.33 -1.24
CA ALA A 303 21.72 4.88 -1.30
C ALA A 303 20.41 4.19 -1.68
N LEU A 304 19.26 4.75 -1.32
CA LEU A 304 17.97 4.16 -1.64
C LEU A 304 17.46 4.54 -3.02
N GLN A 305 17.74 5.76 -3.48
CA GLN A 305 17.53 6.08 -4.89
C GLN A 305 18.24 5.05 -5.77
N ILE A 306 19.54 4.82 -5.52
CA ILE A 306 20.33 3.82 -6.26
C ILE A 306 19.77 2.40 -6.07
N ALA A 307 19.42 2.00 -4.84
CA ALA A 307 18.92 0.66 -4.59
C ALA A 307 17.57 0.38 -5.27
N MET A 308 16.67 1.36 -5.28
CA MET A 308 15.36 1.23 -5.93
C MET A 308 15.47 1.25 -7.45
N ASP A 309 16.33 2.12 -8.00
CA ASP A 309 16.66 2.11 -9.43
C ASP A 309 17.30 0.78 -9.84
N ALA A 310 18.17 0.23 -8.98
CA ALA A 310 18.80 -1.07 -9.21
C ALA A 310 17.80 -2.24 -9.13
N ASN A 311 16.75 -2.17 -8.29
CA ASN A 311 15.70 -3.19 -8.31
C ASN A 311 15.00 -3.24 -9.69
N TRP A 312 14.80 -2.11 -10.35
CA TRP A 312 14.13 -2.05 -11.66
C TRP A 312 15.08 -2.31 -12.84
N TRP A 313 16.17 -1.55 -12.92
CA TRP A 313 17.10 -1.56 -14.06
C TRP A 313 18.43 -2.26 -13.80
N GLY A 314 18.75 -2.60 -12.55
CA GLY A 314 20.06 -3.09 -12.14
C GLY A 314 21.10 -1.98 -12.01
N LEU A 315 22.27 -2.32 -11.46
CA LEU A 315 23.39 -1.38 -11.32
C LEU A 315 23.95 -0.89 -12.67
N LEU A 316 23.69 -1.62 -13.77
CA LEU A 316 24.03 -1.16 -15.12
C LEU A 316 23.17 0.04 -15.57
N GLY A 317 22.03 0.24 -14.91
CA GLY A 317 21.17 1.40 -15.10
C GLY A 317 20.28 1.33 -16.35
N GLN A 318 19.34 2.26 -16.39
CA GLN A 318 18.30 2.33 -17.42
C GLN A 318 18.87 2.45 -18.84
N HIS A 319 19.90 3.29 -19.04
CA HIS A 319 20.48 3.49 -20.37
C HIS A 319 21.09 2.21 -20.94
N THR A 320 21.87 1.48 -20.14
CA THR A 320 22.47 0.21 -20.56
C THR A 320 21.39 -0.83 -20.86
N LYS A 321 20.38 -0.96 -19.98
CA LYS A 321 19.27 -1.89 -20.17
C LYS A 321 18.45 -1.58 -21.42
N ARG A 322 18.27 -0.29 -21.77
CA ARG A 322 17.59 0.13 -23.00
C ARG A 322 18.37 -0.20 -24.28
N ILE A 323 19.69 -0.06 -24.26
CA ILE A 323 20.53 -0.28 -25.45
C ILE A 323 20.82 -1.77 -25.67
N PHE A 324 21.15 -2.49 -24.61
CA PHE A 324 21.68 -3.85 -24.69
C PHE A 324 20.71 -4.91 -24.15
N GLY A 325 19.55 -4.51 -23.62
CA GLY A 325 18.66 -5.41 -22.91
C GLY A 325 19.25 -5.87 -21.57
N ARG A 326 18.75 -7.01 -21.07
CA ARG A 326 19.26 -7.66 -19.87
C ARG A 326 20.63 -8.29 -20.14
N VAL A 327 21.59 -8.10 -19.23
CA VAL A 327 22.92 -8.70 -19.28
C VAL A 327 23.05 -9.79 -18.19
N GLY A 328 22.88 -11.05 -18.59
CA GLY A 328 22.93 -12.22 -17.71
C GLY A 328 21.80 -12.30 -16.67
N ASP A 329 21.83 -13.32 -15.82
CA ASP A 329 20.73 -13.62 -14.88
C ASP A 329 20.84 -12.88 -13.55
N SER A 330 21.93 -12.15 -13.31
CA SER A 330 22.14 -11.40 -12.07
C SER A 330 21.10 -10.28 -11.89
N GLU A 331 20.27 -10.40 -10.85
CA GLU A 331 19.36 -9.32 -10.43
C GLU A 331 20.10 -8.07 -9.96
N LEU A 332 21.33 -8.19 -9.47
CA LEU A 332 22.12 -7.05 -9.02
C LEU A 332 22.59 -6.20 -10.21
N LEU A 333 23.06 -6.84 -11.29
CA LEU A 333 23.58 -6.13 -12.45
C LEU A 333 22.47 -5.63 -13.38
N SER A 334 21.43 -6.44 -13.60
CA SER A 334 20.39 -6.18 -14.62
C SER A 334 18.99 -5.90 -14.05
N GLY A 335 18.85 -5.91 -12.74
CA GLY A 335 17.59 -5.67 -12.03
C GLY A 335 16.73 -6.93 -11.91
N ILE A 336 15.67 -6.82 -11.11
CA ILE A 336 14.66 -7.87 -10.93
C ILE A 336 13.81 -8.01 -12.19
N ILE A 337 13.49 -6.88 -12.83
CA ILE A 337 12.61 -6.86 -14.00
C ILE A 337 13.24 -7.64 -15.16
N GLY A 338 12.53 -8.67 -15.64
CA GLY A 338 13.01 -9.59 -16.67
C GLY A 338 13.99 -10.67 -16.18
N SER A 339 14.15 -10.84 -14.87
CA SER A 339 14.97 -11.94 -14.29
C SER A 339 14.19 -13.27 -14.21
N PRO A 340 14.80 -14.41 -13.85
CA PRO A 340 14.04 -15.61 -13.51
C PRO A 340 13.11 -15.39 -12.30
N THR A 341 11.99 -16.10 -12.22
CA THR A 341 11.07 -16.00 -11.07
C THR A 341 11.69 -16.70 -9.84
N ASP A 342 11.58 -16.12 -8.64
CA ASP A 342 12.08 -16.77 -7.42
C ASP A 342 11.28 -16.40 -6.16
N HIS A 343 10.57 -17.39 -5.60
CA HIS A 343 9.84 -17.24 -4.34
C HIS A 343 10.72 -17.43 -3.09
N HIS A 344 11.99 -17.76 -3.25
CA HIS A 344 12.96 -18.01 -2.18
C HIS A 344 12.48 -19.14 -1.24
N THR A 345 12.30 -18.86 0.05
CA THR A 345 12.08 -19.90 1.08
C THR A 345 10.61 -20.26 1.33
N ALA A 346 9.66 -19.56 0.69
CA ALA A 346 8.22 -19.84 0.83
C ALA A 346 7.45 -19.41 -0.43
N PRO A 347 6.24 -19.93 -0.69
CA PRO A 347 5.33 -19.39 -1.72
C PRO A 347 5.05 -17.89 -1.52
N TYR A 348 4.62 -17.22 -2.58
CA TYR A 348 4.30 -15.80 -2.53
C TYR A 348 2.90 -15.55 -1.96
N TYR A 349 2.90 -14.85 -0.83
CA TYR A 349 1.75 -14.19 -0.24
C TYR A 349 2.25 -12.88 0.38
N LEU A 350 1.41 -11.86 0.43
CA LEU A 350 1.62 -10.74 1.33
C LEU A 350 1.39 -11.21 2.77
N THR A 351 1.99 -10.50 3.72
CA THR A 351 2.10 -10.95 5.11
C THR A 351 1.35 -10.03 6.06
N GLU A 352 0.95 -10.57 7.22
CA GLU A 352 0.34 -9.75 8.28
C GLU A 352 1.28 -8.63 8.75
N GLU A 353 2.59 -8.91 8.83
CA GLU A 353 3.58 -7.90 9.19
C GLU A 353 3.71 -6.81 8.11
N PHE A 354 3.50 -7.15 6.84
CA PHE A 354 3.42 -6.18 5.76
C PHE A 354 2.19 -5.27 5.95
N VAL A 355 1.04 -5.81 6.34
CA VAL A 355 -0.14 -4.99 6.66
C VAL A 355 0.15 -4.02 7.82
N SER A 356 0.77 -4.49 8.91
CA SER A 356 1.06 -3.65 10.08
C SER A 356 2.01 -2.49 9.80
N VAL A 357 3.08 -2.71 9.01
CA VAL A 357 4.05 -1.63 8.70
C VAL A 357 3.53 -0.59 7.71
N TYR A 358 2.38 -0.85 7.06
CA TYR A 358 1.70 0.07 6.13
C TYR A 358 0.52 0.82 6.77
N ARG A 359 0.33 0.73 8.09
CA ARG A 359 -0.60 1.59 8.84
C ARG A 359 -0.08 3.02 8.92
N MET A 360 -0.18 3.77 7.82
CA MET A 360 0.40 5.10 7.64
C MET A 360 -0.63 6.24 7.73
N HIS A 361 -1.70 6.05 8.51
CA HIS A 361 -2.78 7.03 8.70
C HIS A 361 -2.34 8.47 9.08
N PRO A 362 -1.22 8.71 9.79
CA PRO A 362 -0.70 10.07 10.00
C PRO A 362 -0.45 10.88 8.72
N LEU A 363 -0.29 10.24 7.57
CA LEU A 363 -0.13 10.93 6.28
C LEU A 363 -1.34 11.83 5.93
N MET A 364 -2.53 11.51 6.44
CA MET A 364 -3.75 12.25 6.16
C MET A 364 -3.79 13.59 6.93
N PRO A 365 -4.03 14.75 6.29
CA PRO A 365 -4.29 15.99 7.00
C PRO A 365 -5.73 16.03 7.56
N ASP A 366 -5.99 16.90 8.54
CA ASP A 366 -7.36 17.14 9.04
C ASP A 366 -8.15 18.12 8.15
N GLU A 367 -7.44 19.04 7.50
CA GLU A 367 -7.99 20.07 6.62
C GLU A 367 -7.37 19.99 5.22
N PHE A 368 -8.20 20.29 4.22
CA PHE A 368 -7.87 20.28 2.80
C PHE A 368 -8.20 21.65 2.21
N GLU A 369 -7.23 22.23 1.51
CA GLU A 369 -7.39 23.49 0.81
C GLU A 369 -7.24 23.25 -0.69
N PHE A 370 -8.26 23.64 -1.45
CA PHE A 370 -8.28 23.46 -2.90
C PHE A 370 -8.04 24.79 -3.61
N TYR A 371 -7.13 24.79 -4.57
CA TYR A 371 -6.64 25.97 -5.26
C TYR A 371 -6.78 25.81 -6.78
N SER A 372 -7.06 26.92 -7.47
CA SER A 372 -7.08 26.90 -8.93
C SER A 372 -5.66 26.90 -9.50
N VAL A 373 -5.34 25.94 -10.37
CA VAL A 373 -4.04 25.87 -11.07
C VAL A 373 -3.85 27.05 -12.04
N LYS A 374 -4.95 27.68 -12.47
CA LYS A 374 -4.92 28.79 -13.44
C LYS A 374 -4.34 30.08 -12.84
N ASN A 375 -4.71 30.41 -11.61
CA ASN A 375 -4.38 31.69 -10.98
C ASN A 375 -3.81 31.59 -9.55
N GLY A 376 -3.83 30.41 -8.94
CA GLY A 376 -3.36 30.19 -7.57
C GLY A 376 -4.34 30.57 -6.47
N ASN A 377 -5.57 30.98 -6.81
CA ASN A 377 -6.56 31.38 -5.81
C ASN A 377 -7.13 30.18 -5.07
N LEU A 378 -7.36 30.34 -3.77
CA LEU A 378 -8.13 29.38 -2.96
C LEU A 378 -9.57 29.33 -3.48
N LEU A 379 -10.05 28.12 -3.77
CA LEU A 379 -11.41 27.84 -4.24
C LEU A 379 -12.32 27.46 -3.08
N GLN A 380 -11.89 26.52 -2.24
CA GLN A 380 -12.64 26.07 -1.09
C GLN A 380 -11.74 25.39 -0.04
N LYS A 381 -12.25 25.29 1.18
CA LYS A 381 -11.64 24.54 2.29
C LYS A 381 -12.61 23.47 2.75
N ASN A 382 -12.08 22.29 3.05
CA ASN A 382 -12.85 21.17 3.55
C ASN A 382 -12.13 20.47 4.69
N ASN A 383 -12.88 19.82 5.56
CA ASN A 383 -12.30 18.88 6.53
C ASN A 383 -12.26 17.45 5.96
N LEU A 384 -11.60 16.54 6.67
CA LEU A 384 -11.49 15.13 6.24
C LEU A 384 -12.84 14.43 6.02
N PHE A 385 -13.88 14.77 6.81
CA PHE A 385 -15.22 14.22 6.62
C PHE A 385 -15.80 14.59 5.25
N GLU A 386 -15.70 15.87 4.89
CA GLU A 386 -16.28 16.43 3.66
C GLU A 386 -15.60 15.92 2.38
N VAL A 387 -14.35 15.43 2.49
CA VAL A 387 -13.61 14.84 1.36
C VAL A 387 -13.62 13.31 1.33
N ALA A 388 -14.41 12.67 2.20
CA ALA A 388 -14.47 11.22 2.35
C ALA A 388 -15.85 10.64 1.97
N GLY A 389 -15.88 9.35 1.62
CA GLY A 389 -17.11 8.61 1.33
C GLY A 389 -17.88 9.16 0.12
N ASN A 390 -19.20 9.05 0.16
CA ASN A 390 -20.10 9.47 -0.92
C ASN A 390 -20.11 11.00 -1.20
N ARG A 391 -19.49 11.80 -0.33
CA ARG A 391 -19.34 13.25 -0.52
C ARG A 391 -18.28 13.60 -1.56
N THR A 392 -17.37 12.67 -1.85
CA THR A 392 -16.32 12.83 -2.88
C THR A 392 -16.89 13.21 -4.24
N ARG A 393 -18.01 12.61 -4.64
CA ARG A 393 -18.66 12.91 -5.92
C ARG A 393 -19.01 14.38 -6.07
N ASN A 394 -19.58 14.99 -5.03
CA ASN A 394 -19.94 16.40 -5.07
C ASN A 394 -18.71 17.30 -5.26
N LEU A 395 -17.55 16.93 -4.70
CA LEU A 395 -16.30 17.68 -4.92
C LEU A 395 -15.82 17.56 -6.38
N LEU A 396 -15.87 16.37 -6.96
CA LEU A 396 -15.47 16.13 -8.35
C LEU A 396 -16.34 16.88 -9.36
N GLU A 397 -17.61 17.08 -9.05
CA GLU A 397 -18.56 17.81 -9.91
C GLU A 397 -18.40 19.34 -9.82
N ASN A 398 -17.83 19.85 -8.73
CA ASN A 398 -17.66 21.29 -8.48
C ASN A 398 -16.22 21.79 -8.65
N LEU A 399 -15.24 20.90 -8.66
CA LEU A 399 -13.83 21.22 -8.85
C LEU A 399 -13.26 20.52 -10.08
N GLU A 400 -12.44 21.25 -10.83
CA GLU A 400 -11.67 20.68 -11.93
C GLU A 400 -10.65 19.66 -11.39
N MET A 401 -10.54 18.50 -12.03
CA MET A 401 -9.58 17.47 -11.63
C MET A 401 -8.13 17.99 -11.61
N SER A 402 -7.77 18.91 -12.51
CA SER A 402 -6.45 19.54 -12.48
C SER A 402 -6.23 20.45 -11.27
N ASP A 403 -7.29 21.08 -10.75
CA ASP A 403 -7.20 21.89 -9.53
C ASP A 403 -6.99 20.98 -8.31
N LEU A 404 -7.65 19.82 -8.28
CA LEU A 404 -7.42 18.79 -7.25
C LEU A 404 -5.97 18.29 -7.24
N PHE A 405 -5.45 17.86 -8.40
CA PHE A 405 -4.06 17.40 -8.51
C PHE A 405 -3.05 18.50 -8.14
N TYR A 406 -3.29 19.74 -8.59
CA TYR A 406 -2.46 20.88 -8.23
C TYR A 406 -2.47 21.12 -6.71
N SER A 407 -3.65 21.11 -6.09
CA SER A 407 -3.82 21.32 -4.65
C SER A 407 -3.09 20.27 -3.83
N PHE A 408 -3.18 19.01 -4.22
CA PHE A 408 -2.44 17.92 -3.59
C PHE A 408 -0.94 18.06 -3.82
N GLY A 409 -0.53 18.50 -5.01
CA GLY A 409 0.87 18.74 -5.37
C GLY A 409 1.55 19.83 -4.54
N ILE A 410 0.81 20.84 -4.08
CA ILE A 410 1.35 21.95 -3.26
C ILE A 410 1.09 21.82 -1.76
N SER A 411 0.37 20.77 -1.34
CA SER A 411 0.05 20.49 0.07
C SER A 411 0.93 19.37 0.60
N TYR A 412 1.18 19.36 1.91
CA TYR A 412 2.00 18.34 2.55
C TYR A 412 1.12 17.26 3.20
N PRO A 413 1.52 15.97 3.16
CA PRO A 413 0.94 14.97 4.04
C PRO A 413 1.53 15.13 5.45
N GLY A 414 0.94 14.46 6.45
CA GLY A 414 1.50 14.44 7.80
C GLY A 414 2.70 13.49 7.93
N ALA A 415 3.65 13.80 8.80
CA ALA A 415 4.75 12.90 9.15
C ALA A 415 4.24 11.68 9.95
N ILE A 416 4.83 10.51 9.70
CA ILE A 416 4.48 9.27 10.40
C ILE A 416 5.20 9.22 11.75
N THR A 417 4.63 9.90 12.74
CA THR A 417 5.18 10.01 14.09
C THR A 417 4.10 9.90 15.15
N LEU A 418 4.51 9.76 16.43
CA LEU A 418 3.60 9.99 17.55
C LEU A 418 3.03 11.41 17.49
N TYR A 419 1.88 11.60 18.13
CA TYR A 419 1.17 12.89 18.19
C TYR A 419 0.82 13.49 16.82
N ASN A 420 0.63 12.66 15.80
CA ASN A 420 0.27 13.13 14.47
C ASN A 420 -0.80 12.28 13.78
N TYR A 421 -1.56 11.46 14.53
CA TYR A 421 -2.69 10.69 14.01
C TYR A 421 -3.92 11.60 13.88
N PRO A 422 -4.61 11.65 12.71
CA PRO A 422 -5.71 12.58 12.48
C PRO A 422 -6.84 12.41 13.48
N SER A 423 -7.30 13.52 14.03
CA SER A 423 -8.31 13.54 15.09
C SER A 423 -9.64 12.93 14.61
N PHE A 424 -10.01 13.20 13.36
CA PHE A 424 -11.20 12.65 12.72
C PHE A 424 -11.18 11.12 12.64
N LEU A 425 -10.02 10.49 12.46
CA LEU A 425 -9.92 9.03 12.40
C LEU A 425 -10.05 8.37 13.78
N GLN A 426 -9.88 9.12 14.87
CA GLN A 426 -10.11 8.64 16.24
C GLN A 426 -11.60 8.71 16.65
N LYS A 427 -12.44 9.29 15.78
CA LYS A 427 -13.91 9.27 15.82
C LYS A 427 -14.43 9.21 14.36
N LEU A 428 -14.04 8.15 13.65
CA LEU A 428 -14.47 7.94 12.28
C LEU A 428 -15.92 7.46 12.28
N VAL A 429 -16.81 8.22 11.62
CA VAL A 429 -18.18 7.79 11.32
C VAL A 429 -18.25 7.47 9.84
N ARG A 430 -18.49 6.21 9.50
CA ARG A 430 -18.64 5.76 8.12
C ARG A 430 -20.05 6.04 7.61
N ASP A 431 -20.22 6.07 6.30
CA ASP A 431 -21.51 6.33 5.66
C ASP A 431 -22.56 5.24 5.97
N ASN A 432 -22.12 4.02 6.31
CA ASN A 432 -22.97 2.92 6.76
C ASN A 432 -23.39 3.04 8.25
N GLY A 433 -22.99 4.10 8.95
CA GLY A 433 -23.28 4.35 10.36
C GLY A 433 -22.34 3.68 11.36
N GLU A 434 -21.35 2.90 10.90
CA GLU A 434 -20.35 2.34 11.81
C GLU A 434 -19.41 3.43 12.34
N VAL A 435 -19.03 3.31 13.62
CA VAL A 435 -18.22 4.31 14.33
C VAL A 435 -16.99 3.65 14.94
N PHE A 436 -15.81 4.20 14.67
CA PHE A 436 -14.53 3.63 15.10
C PHE A 436 -13.58 4.68 15.68
N ASP A 437 -12.80 4.28 16.67
CA ASP A 437 -11.48 4.88 16.92
C ASP A 437 -10.47 4.06 16.12
N LEU A 438 -10.12 4.52 14.91
CA LEU A 438 -9.27 3.77 13.99
C LEU A 438 -7.87 3.54 14.57
N ALA A 439 -7.35 4.48 15.38
CA ALA A 439 -6.08 4.31 16.06
C ALA A 439 -6.13 3.19 17.11
N ALA A 440 -7.23 3.09 17.87
CA ALA A 440 -7.43 1.97 18.79
C ALA A 440 -7.65 0.63 18.05
N VAL A 441 -8.36 0.66 16.91
CA VAL A 441 -8.52 -0.51 16.02
C VAL A 441 -7.17 -1.00 15.52
N ASP A 442 -6.32 -0.11 14.98
CA ASP A 442 -4.99 -0.44 14.46
C ASP A 442 -4.13 -1.17 15.50
N ILE A 443 -4.09 -0.64 16.73
CA ILE A 443 -3.39 -1.26 17.87
C ILE A 443 -3.95 -2.65 18.15
N LEU A 444 -5.29 -2.78 18.23
CA LEU A 444 -5.93 -4.04 18.56
C LEU A 444 -5.75 -5.09 17.45
N ARG A 445 -5.75 -4.69 16.18
CA ARG A 445 -5.60 -5.60 15.03
C ARG A 445 -4.24 -6.27 15.01
N ASP A 446 -3.16 -5.54 15.27
CA ASP A 446 -1.83 -6.15 15.36
C ASP A 446 -1.78 -7.20 16.48
N ARG A 447 -2.37 -6.89 17.64
CA ARG A 447 -2.45 -7.80 18.79
C ARG A 447 -3.29 -9.04 18.52
N GLU A 448 -4.50 -8.84 17.98
CA GLU A 448 -5.47 -9.88 17.64
C GLU A 448 -4.91 -10.83 16.60
N ARG A 449 -4.20 -10.30 15.59
CA ARG A 449 -3.65 -11.08 14.49
C ARG A 449 -2.31 -11.73 14.80
N GLY A 450 -1.87 -11.65 16.06
CA GLY A 450 -0.63 -12.26 16.52
C GLY A 450 0.63 -11.63 15.91
N VAL A 451 0.58 -10.38 15.47
CA VAL A 451 1.78 -9.65 15.05
C VAL A 451 2.60 -9.30 16.31
N PRO A 452 3.90 -9.64 16.37
CA PRO A 452 4.71 -9.38 17.55
C PRO A 452 4.75 -7.89 17.94
N ARG A 453 4.83 -7.64 19.25
CA ARG A 453 5.07 -6.30 19.80
C ARG A 453 6.45 -5.78 19.37
N TYR A 454 6.67 -4.48 19.54
CA TYR A 454 7.81 -3.77 18.95
C TYR A 454 9.17 -4.43 19.21
N ASN A 455 9.46 -4.84 20.45
CA ASN A 455 10.77 -5.39 20.80
C ASN A 455 11.01 -6.79 20.21
N ASP A 456 10.01 -7.67 20.26
CA ASP A 456 10.04 -8.98 19.62
C ASP A 456 10.16 -8.84 18.09
N PHE A 457 9.37 -7.94 17.51
CA PHE A 457 9.40 -7.64 16.08
C PHE A 457 10.81 -7.23 15.63
N ARG A 458 11.44 -6.30 16.36
CA ARG A 458 12.81 -5.82 16.09
C ARG A 458 13.85 -6.93 16.16
N GLU A 459 13.74 -7.81 17.14
CA GLU A 459 14.63 -8.97 17.26
C GLU A 459 14.49 -9.89 16.06
N LEU A 460 13.26 -10.19 15.66
CA LEU A 460 12.94 -11.09 14.55
C LEU A 460 13.36 -10.56 13.17
N ILE A 461 13.45 -9.24 12.98
CA ILE A 461 14.03 -8.60 11.77
C ILE A 461 15.54 -8.30 11.90
N GLY A 462 16.21 -8.81 12.94
CA GLY A 462 17.66 -8.69 13.11
C GLY A 462 18.16 -7.31 13.56
N ARG A 463 17.30 -6.46 14.13
CA ARG A 463 17.69 -5.15 14.71
C ARG A 463 18.05 -5.23 16.20
N GLY A 464 17.72 -6.34 16.85
CA GLY A 464 17.89 -6.53 18.29
C GLY A 464 16.89 -5.70 19.11
N ARG A 465 16.73 -6.10 20.36
CA ARG A 465 15.84 -5.45 21.33
C ARG A 465 16.42 -4.13 21.83
N VAL A 466 15.55 -3.14 22.04
CA VAL A 466 15.89 -1.96 22.84
C VAL A 466 15.76 -2.28 24.33
N LYS A 467 16.60 -1.64 25.16
CA LYS A 467 16.67 -1.90 26.61
C LYS A 467 16.04 -0.80 27.46
N SER A 468 15.75 0.35 26.87
CA SER A 468 15.10 1.46 27.52
C SER A 468 14.29 2.29 26.53
N PHE A 469 13.39 3.13 27.01
CA PHE A 469 12.56 4.00 26.17
C PHE A 469 13.41 5.06 25.44
N GLU A 470 14.52 5.50 26.04
CA GLU A 470 15.49 6.42 25.45
C GLU A 470 16.23 5.83 24.24
N GLU A 471 16.26 4.50 24.11
CA GLU A 471 16.80 3.85 22.90
C GLU A 471 15.77 3.83 21.73
N ILE A 472 14.50 4.13 22.00
CA ILE A 472 13.46 4.27 20.96
C ILE A 472 13.50 5.68 20.37
N THR A 473 13.52 6.70 21.23
CA THR A 473 13.41 8.11 20.84
C THR A 473 14.26 9.00 21.74
N ASP A 474 14.76 10.10 21.20
CA ASP A 474 15.46 11.17 21.91
C ASP A 474 14.51 12.26 22.45
N ASN A 475 13.21 12.15 22.17
CA ASN A 475 12.20 13.06 22.70
C ASN A 475 11.87 12.72 24.17
N GLU A 476 12.37 13.54 25.11
CA GLU A 476 12.19 13.34 26.54
C GLU A 476 10.72 13.30 26.99
N LYS A 477 9.82 14.07 26.33
CA LYS A 477 8.38 14.06 26.61
C LYS A 477 7.80 12.68 26.28
N TRP A 478 8.09 12.19 25.07
CA TRP A 478 7.60 10.88 24.61
C TRP A 478 8.14 9.74 25.46
N VAL A 479 9.41 9.79 25.87
CA VAL A 479 10.00 8.80 26.78
C VAL A 479 9.20 8.69 28.08
N LYS A 480 8.82 9.83 28.68
CA LYS A 480 8.02 9.86 29.91
C LYS A 480 6.62 9.27 29.70
N GLU A 481 5.95 9.67 28.62
CA GLU A 481 4.59 9.22 28.30
C GLU A 481 4.53 7.73 27.93
N LEU A 482 5.50 7.24 27.14
CA LEU A 482 5.66 5.81 26.85
C LEU A 482 5.87 5.02 28.14
N ARG A 483 6.74 5.51 29.04
CA ARG A 483 7.00 4.86 30.33
C ARG A 483 5.74 4.80 31.20
N GLU A 484 4.91 5.82 31.18
CA GLU A 484 3.63 5.84 31.89
C GLU A 484 2.62 4.84 31.27
N VAL A 485 2.35 4.97 29.96
CA VAL A 485 1.35 4.15 29.26
C VAL A 485 1.68 2.67 29.30
N TYR A 486 2.96 2.32 29.13
CA TYR A 486 3.43 0.93 29.15
C TYR A 486 3.88 0.46 30.55
N GLN A 487 3.60 1.23 31.61
CA GLN A 487 3.90 0.88 33.00
C GLN A 487 5.36 0.47 33.22
N ASN A 488 6.28 1.20 32.60
CA ASN A 488 7.72 0.96 32.60
C ASN A 488 8.14 -0.41 32.02
N ASN A 489 7.25 -1.13 31.34
CA ASN A 489 7.57 -2.36 30.62
C ASN A 489 7.88 -2.05 29.15
N ILE A 490 9.16 -2.11 28.78
CA ILE A 490 9.61 -1.82 27.41
C ILE A 490 9.14 -2.89 26.39
N ASP A 491 8.91 -4.13 26.84
CA ASP A 491 8.52 -5.23 25.97
C ASP A 491 7.02 -5.25 25.63
N SER A 492 6.20 -4.45 26.31
CA SER A 492 4.77 -4.30 26.00
C SER A 492 4.48 -3.22 24.95
N VAL A 493 5.49 -2.48 24.48
CA VAL A 493 5.33 -1.43 23.48
C VAL A 493 4.75 -2.00 22.18
N ASP A 494 3.62 -1.44 21.73
CA ASP A 494 2.98 -1.82 20.48
C ASP A 494 3.88 -1.53 19.28
N LEU A 495 3.80 -2.38 18.26
CA LEU A 495 4.59 -2.22 17.03
C LEU A 495 4.39 -0.84 16.41
N MET A 496 3.14 -0.43 16.18
CA MET A 496 2.82 0.87 15.59
C MET A 496 3.40 2.03 16.42
N VAL A 497 3.23 1.99 17.75
CA VAL A 497 3.74 3.03 18.65
C VAL A 497 5.27 3.10 18.61
N GLY A 498 5.94 1.95 18.70
CA GLY A 498 7.39 1.89 18.63
C GLY A 498 7.92 2.42 17.29
N MET A 499 7.30 2.04 16.16
CA MET A 499 7.66 2.55 14.84
C MET A 499 7.46 4.07 14.73
N PHE A 500 6.37 4.62 15.26
CA PHE A 500 6.08 6.05 15.20
C PHE A 500 6.96 6.87 16.15
N ALA A 501 7.51 6.24 17.19
CA ALA A 501 8.44 6.86 18.13
C ALA A 501 9.89 6.84 17.63
N GLU A 502 10.26 5.91 16.73
CA GLU A 502 11.63 5.84 16.21
C GLU A 502 12.06 7.15 15.56
N ASN A 503 13.35 7.48 15.68
CA ASN A 503 13.98 8.59 14.99
C ASN A 503 14.57 8.15 13.63
N PRO A 504 13.85 8.33 12.51
CA PRO A 504 14.41 8.04 11.19
C PRO A 504 15.51 9.04 10.80
N PRO A 505 16.39 8.69 9.84
CA PRO A 505 17.29 9.68 9.25
C PRO A 505 16.52 10.79 8.54
N THR A 506 17.12 11.98 8.42
CA THR A 506 16.53 13.07 7.63
C THR A 506 16.19 12.59 6.22
N GLY A 507 14.95 12.84 5.79
CA GLY A 507 14.43 12.41 4.48
C GLY A 507 13.74 11.04 4.46
N PHE A 508 13.79 10.26 5.55
CA PHE A 508 12.98 9.05 5.69
C PHE A 508 11.58 9.37 6.22
N GLY A 509 10.55 8.89 5.54
CA GLY A 509 9.16 9.07 5.92
C GLY A 509 8.64 8.10 6.98
N PHE A 510 9.36 7.00 7.27
CA PHE A 510 8.96 6.01 8.29
C PHE A 510 10.17 5.31 8.94
N SER A 511 9.92 4.54 9.99
CA SER A 511 10.96 3.91 10.83
C SER A 511 11.88 2.93 10.08
N ASP A 512 13.10 2.74 10.59
CA ASP A 512 14.02 1.71 10.06
C ASP A 512 13.51 0.29 10.37
N THR A 513 12.53 0.13 11.28
CA THR A 513 11.85 -1.15 11.57
C THR A 513 10.86 -1.49 10.47
N ALA A 514 9.96 -0.57 10.13
CA ALA A 514 9.06 -0.69 8.98
C ALA A 514 9.86 -0.92 7.69
N PHE A 515 10.98 -0.21 7.53
CA PHE A 515 11.88 -0.34 6.39
C PHE A 515 12.44 -1.76 6.20
N ARG A 516 12.65 -2.57 7.26
CA ARG A 516 13.12 -3.96 7.10
C ARG A 516 12.11 -4.83 6.38
N VAL A 517 10.84 -4.73 6.76
CA VAL A 517 9.78 -5.44 6.06
C VAL A 517 9.62 -4.90 4.65
N PHE A 518 9.72 -3.57 4.48
CA PHE A 518 9.68 -2.93 3.16
C PHE A 518 10.74 -3.49 2.20
N ILE A 519 12.02 -3.54 2.58
CA ILE A 519 13.07 -4.02 1.64
C ILE A 519 12.88 -5.47 1.22
N LEU A 520 12.36 -6.31 2.13
CA LEU A 520 12.04 -7.69 1.83
C LEU A 520 10.86 -7.75 0.86
N MET A 521 9.72 -7.21 1.28
CA MET A 521 8.45 -7.39 0.58
C MET A 521 8.37 -6.58 -0.72
N ALA A 522 8.92 -5.37 -0.79
CA ALA A 522 8.94 -4.58 -2.03
C ALA A 522 9.72 -5.28 -3.15
N SER A 523 10.90 -5.85 -2.84
CA SER A 523 11.64 -6.63 -3.84
C SER A 523 10.94 -7.95 -4.19
N ARG A 524 10.27 -8.56 -3.21
CA ARG A 524 9.55 -9.82 -3.37
C ARG A 524 8.32 -9.69 -4.28
N ARG A 525 7.55 -8.60 -4.18
CA ARG A 525 6.39 -8.35 -5.07
C ARG A 525 6.78 -8.38 -6.56
N LEU A 526 7.99 -7.92 -6.89
CA LEU A 526 8.52 -7.98 -8.25
C LEU A 526 9.12 -9.33 -8.58
N LYS A 527 9.92 -9.91 -7.67
CA LYS A 527 10.72 -11.12 -7.94
C LYS A 527 9.91 -12.41 -7.98
N SER A 528 8.76 -12.43 -7.30
CA SER A 528 7.85 -13.58 -7.27
C SER A 528 6.80 -13.56 -8.37
N ASP A 529 6.66 -12.50 -9.15
CA ASP A 529 5.57 -12.37 -10.13
C ASP A 529 6.13 -12.59 -11.54
N ARG A 530 5.63 -13.61 -12.25
CA ARG A 530 6.17 -13.97 -13.57
C ARG A 530 6.06 -12.83 -14.57
N PHE A 531 5.02 -12.00 -14.46
CA PHE A 531 4.81 -10.86 -15.36
C PHE A 531 5.82 -9.73 -15.13
N PHE A 532 6.52 -9.68 -13.99
CA PHE A 532 7.68 -8.80 -13.79
C PHE A 532 9.02 -9.49 -14.05
N THR A 533 9.02 -10.81 -14.18
CA THR A 533 10.22 -11.63 -14.32
C THR A 533 10.23 -12.32 -15.69
N GLU A 534 9.94 -13.61 -15.77
CA GLU A 534 10.11 -14.40 -17.00
C GLU A 534 9.21 -13.95 -18.16
N ASP A 535 8.00 -13.48 -17.84
CA ASP A 535 7.02 -12.98 -18.80
C ASP A 535 7.11 -11.47 -19.05
N TYR A 536 8.08 -10.76 -18.46
CA TYR A 536 8.36 -9.36 -18.79
C TYR A 536 9.12 -9.25 -20.13
N ARG A 537 8.43 -9.60 -21.21
CA ARG A 537 8.98 -9.69 -22.58
C ARG A 537 7.94 -9.32 -23.63
N ALA A 538 8.42 -9.03 -24.84
CA ALA A 538 7.59 -8.44 -25.90
C ALA A 538 6.51 -9.40 -26.42
N GLU A 539 6.69 -10.71 -26.26
CA GLU A 539 5.71 -11.73 -26.63
C GLU A 539 4.44 -11.65 -25.76
N ILE A 540 4.57 -11.18 -24.52
CA ILE A 540 3.47 -11.08 -23.55
C ILE A 540 2.97 -9.63 -23.45
N TYR A 541 3.89 -8.66 -23.33
CA TYR A 541 3.53 -7.25 -23.18
C TYR A 541 3.29 -6.50 -24.48
N THR A 542 3.65 -7.10 -25.63
CA THR A 542 4.02 -6.40 -26.87
C THR A 542 5.26 -5.52 -26.71
N LYS A 543 5.96 -5.26 -27.83
CA LYS A 543 7.02 -4.23 -27.83
C LYS A 543 6.48 -2.84 -27.48
N PHE A 544 5.24 -2.53 -27.89
CA PHE A 544 4.61 -1.25 -27.55
C PHE A 544 4.39 -1.12 -26.04
N GLY A 545 3.90 -2.16 -25.37
CA GLY A 545 3.66 -2.14 -23.94
C GLY A 545 4.92 -1.93 -23.12
N LEU A 546 6.01 -2.64 -23.46
CA LEU A 546 7.31 -2.43 -22.82
C LEU A 546 7.82 -0.98 -23.04
N ASP A 547 7.70 -0.46 -24.25
CA ASP A 547 8.10 0.92 -24.56
C ASP A 547 7.21 1.95 -23.82
N TRP A 548 5.91 1.67 -23.65
CA TRP A 548 5.00 2.50 -22.85
C TRP A 548 5.46 2.54 -21.39
N ILE A 549 5.73 1.38 -20.79
CA ILE A 549 6.21 1.32 -19.40
C ILE A 549 7.53 2.06 -19.26
N ASP A 550 8.48 1.85 -20.17
CA ASP A 550 9.81 2.46 -20.08
C ASP A 550 9.81 3.98 -20.22
N ASN A 551 8.95 4.52 -21.08
CA ASN A 551 8.93 5.95 -21.42
C ASN A 551 7.99 6.79 -20.55
N ASN A 552 7.21 6.16 -19.68
CA ASN A 552 6.25 6.86 -18.83
C ASN A 552 6.63 6.82 -17.34
N SER A 553 6.22 7.87 -16.64
CA SER A 553 6.35 8.16 -15.22
C SER A 553 5.05 8.80 -14.71
N MET A 554 4.92 9.03 -13.41
CA MET A 554 3.74 9.74 -12.89
C MET A 554 3.60 11.14 -13.49
N LEU A 555 4.71 11.85 -13.71
CA LEU A 555 4.71 13.16 -14.37
C LEU A 555 4.21 13.11 -15.82
N THR A 556 4.55 12.06 -16.58
CA THR A 556 4.04 11.93 -17.96
C THR A 556 2.55 11.63 -17.96
N VAL A 557 2.07 10.80 -17.03
CA VAL A 557 0.63 10.49 -16.88
C VAL A 557 -0.15 11.76 -16.54
N LEU A 558 0.31 12.53 -15.55
CA LEU A 558 -0.30 13.81 -15.18
C LEU A 558 -0.34 14.80 -16.35
N ARG A 559 0.77 14.97 -17.09
CA ARG A 559 0.84 15.91 -18.22
C ARG A 559 -0.02 15.47 -19.41
N ARG A 560 -0.15 14.16 -19.64
CA ARG A 560 -0.99 13.62 -20.73
C ARG A 560 -2.46 13.92 -20.50
N HIS A 561 -2.94 13.68 -19.28
CA HIS A 561 -4.37 13.79 -18.95
C HIS A 561 -4.78 15.19 -18.48
N TYR A 562 -3.85 15.94 -17.88
CA TYR A 562 -4.11 17.27 -17.32
C TYR A 562 -2.99 18.26 -17.71
N PRO A 563 -2.89 18.65 -19.00
CA PRO A 563 -1.81 19.52 -19.49
C PRO A 563 -1.78 20.91 -18.83
N SER A 564 -2.89 21.36 -18.23
CA SER A 564 -2.95 22.60 -17.42
C SER A 564 -1.98 22.60 -16.23
N LEU A 565 -1.58 21.42 -15.73
CA LEU A 565 -0.59 21.27 -14.65
C LEU A 565 0.84 21.67 -15.05
N SER A 566 1.12 21.87 -16.34
CA SER A 566 2.48 22.06 -16.86
C SER A 566 3.28 23.15 -16.15
N ARG A 567 2.64 24.26 -15.74
CA ARG A 567 3.29 25.35 -15.01
C ARG A 567 3.70 24.94 -13.59
N ALA A 568 2.81 24.24 -12.87
CA ALA A 568 3.09 23.76 -11.51
C ALA A 568 4.16 22.66 -11.50
N LEU A 569 4.20 21.85 -12.57
CA LEU A 569 5.16 20.77 -12.78
C LEU A 569 6.49 21.21 -13.40
N PHE A 570 6.72 22.51 -13.61
CA PHE A 570 7.97 22.99 -14.22
C PHE A 570 9.15 22.79 -13.25
N GLY A 571 10.15 22.02 -13.69
CA GLY A 571 11.32 21.68 -12.88
C GLY A 571 11.04 20.69 -11.74
N VAL A 572 9.85 20.07 -11.71
CA VAL A 572 9.55 18.94 -10.82
C VAL A 572 10.11 17.67 -11.45
N GLU A 573 11.02 16.99 -10.75
CA GLU A 573 11.64 15.73 -11.20
C GLU A 573 10.89 14.48 -10.73
N ASN A 574 10.22 14.57 -9.59
CA ASN A 574 9.42 13.50 -9.00
C ASN A 574 8.02 14.03 -8.67
N ALA A 575 6.97 13.37 -9.19
CA ALA A 575 5.59 13.83 -9.01
C ALA A 575 5.13 13.86 -7.55
N PHE A 576 5.79 13.13 -6.66
CA PHE A 576 5.47 13.06 -5.22
C PHE A 576 6.26 14.08 -4.39
N ALA A 577 7.18 14.84 -4.98
CA ALA A 577 7.83 15.97 -4.33
C ALA A 577 6.91 17.21 -4.37
N PRO A 578 7.08 18.18 -3.45
CA PRO A 578 6.30 19.43 -3.46
C PRO A 578 6.38 20.18 -4.79
N TRP A 579 5.23 20.59 -5.33
CA TRP A 579 5.11 21.35 -6.58
C TRP A 579 5.22 22.86 -6.33
N ARG A 580 5.39 23.62 -7.42
CA ARG A 580 5.44 25.08 -7.34
C ARG A 580 4.03 25.66 -7.24
N LYS A 581 3.83 26.61 -6.32
CA LYS A 581 2.62 27.42 -6.29
C LYS A 581 2.60 28.36 -7.51
N VAL A 582 1.47 28.37 -8.22
CA VAL A 582 1.20 29.30 -9.31
C VAL A 582 0.73 30.63 -8.71
N GLY A 583 1.18 31.76 -9.27
CA GLY A 583 0.73 33.10 -8.87
C GLY A 583 1.47 33.72 -7.68
N VAL A 584 2.48 33.03 -7.14
CA VAL A 584 3.37 33.51 -6.07
C VAL A 584 4.73 33.88 -6.63
#